data_AF-A0A4V1M8Y6-F1
#
_entry.id   AF-A0A4V1M8Y6-F1
#
_cell.length_a   1.000
_cell.length_b   1.000
_cell.length_c   1.000
_cell.angle_alpha   90.00
_cell.angle_beta   90.00
_cell.angle_gamma   90.00
#
_symmetry.space_group_name_H-M   'P 1'
#
loop_
_entity.id
_entity.type
_entity.pdbx_description
1 polymer ?
#
loop_
_entity_poly.entity_id
_entity_poly.type
_entity_poly.pdbx_seq_one_letter_code
_entity_poly.pdbx_strand_id
1 'polypeptide(L)' 'MFEDQPQSEIDARRARDPEFRALHDQHRKLNKKCMDAELGVLPIDDVTLGRMKREKLLAKQRLLRMYETPLPTTSATL' A
#
# COMPACT_ATOMS: atom_id res chain seq x y z
N MET A 1 2.06 12.11 0.65
CA MET A 1 2.16 10.73 1.21
C MET A 1 0.78 10.09 1.02
N PHE A 2 0.43 9.00 1.72
CA PHE A 2 -0.99 8.67 1.98
C PHE A 2 -1.48 9.35 3.29
N GLU A 3 -0.59 10.10 3.94
CA GLU A 3 -0.80 10.81 5.22
C GLU A 3 -1.50 12.16 5.06
N ASP A 4 -1.65 12.65 3.83
CA ASP A 4 -2.43 13.86 3.51
C ASP A 4 -3.94 13.57 3.46
N GLN A 5 -4.33 12.29 3.44
CA GLN A 5 -5.72 11.88 3.50
C GLN A 5 -6.13 11.57 4.94
N PRO A 6 -7.35 11.93 5.35
CA PRO A 6 -7.82 11.63 6.68
C PRO A 6 -7.80 10.11 6.91
N GLN A 7 -7.15 9.66 7.99
CA GLN A 7 -7.06 8.23 8.33
C GLN A 7 -8.44 7.58 8.39
N SER A 8 -9.47 8.34 8.76
CA SER A 8 -10.87 7.93 8.76
C SER A 8 -11.41 7.56 7.37
N GLU A 9 -11.03 8.26 6.29
CA GLU A 9 -11.42 7.85 4.92
C GLU A 9 -10.67 6.59 4.49
N ILE A 10 -9.38 6.50 4.82
CA ILE A 10 -8.57 5.32 4.54
C ILE A 10 -9.15 4.10 5.26
N ASP A 11 -9.52 4.25 6.53
CA ASP A 11 -10.11 3.18 7.35
C ASP A 11 -11.51 2.81 6.87
N ALA A 12 -12.34 3.79 6.48
CA ALA A 12 -13.64 3.52 5.89
C ALA A 12 -13.52 2.75 4.56
N ARG A 13 -12.53 3.11 3.72
CA ARG A 13 -12.27 2.42 2.46
C ARG A 13 -11.69 1.03 2.70
N ARG A 14 -10.76 0.90 3.65
CA ARG A 14 -10.20 -0.37 4.14
C ARG A 14 -11.25 -1.30 4.73
N ALA A 15 -12.30 -0.76 5.35
CA ALA A 15 -13.44 -1.54 5.85
C ALA A 15 -14.35 -2.02 4.71
N ARG A 16 -14.49 -1.23 3.63
CA ARG A 16 -15.32 -1.56 2.47
C ARG A 16 -14.61 -2.43 1.43
N ASP A 17 -13.29 -2.31 1.34
CA ASP A 17 -12.44 -2.97 0.35
C ASP A 17 -11.33 -3.78 1.04
N PRO A 18 -11.49 -5.10 1.16
CA PRO A 18 -10.48 -5.97 1.76
C PRO A 18 -9.21 -6.08 0.92
N GLU A 19 -9.26 -5.86 -0.40
CA GLU A 19 -8.07 -5.84 -1.25
C GLU A 19 -7.23 -4.59 -0.94
N PHE A 20 -7.88 -3.44 -0.86
CA PHE A 20 -7.25 -2.19 -0.44
C PHE A 20 -6.63 -2.32 0.96
N ARG A 21 -7.33 -2.98 1.90
CA ARG A 21 -6.80 -3.28 3.23
C ARG A 21 -5.48 -4.04 3.17
N ALA A 22 -5.47 -5.17 2.45
CA ALA A 22 -4.32 -6.06 2.35
C ALA A 22 -3.13 -5.34 1.68
N LEU A 23 -3.39 -4.61 0.60
CA LEU A 23 -2.39 -3.84 -0.12
C LEU A 23 -1.77 -2.74 0.77
N HIS A 24 -2.60 -2.05 1.56
CA HIS A 24 -2.13 -1.03 2.50
C HIS A 24 -1.27 -1.62 3.63
N ASP A 25 -1.67 -2.77 4.18
CA ASP A 25 -0.86 -3.47 5.19
C ASP A 25 0.47 -3.96 4.59
N GLN A 26 0.46 -4.46 3.36
CA GLN A 26 1.67 -4.87 2.65
C GLN A 26 2.61 -3.69 2.41
N HIS A 27 2.08 -2.54 1.93
CA HIS A 27 2.85 -1.32 1.76
C HIS A 27 3.50 -0.88 3.08
N ARG A 28 2.75 -0.87 4.19
CA ARG A 28 3.28 -0.49 5.50
C ARG A 28 4.39 -1.43 5.97
N LYS A 29 4.21 -2.74 5.80
CA LYS A 29 5.22 -3.76 6.13
C LYS A 29 6.48 -3.60 5.29
N LEU A 30 6.34 -3.40 3.98
CA LEU A 30 7.47 -3.15 3.07
C LEU A 30 8.21 -1.88 3.44
N ASN A 31 7.49 -0.79 3.74
CA ASN A 31 8.10 0.47 4.17
C ASN A 31 8.93 0.29 5.44
N LYS A 32 8.38 -0.40 6.44
CA LYS A 32 9.11 -0.69 7.68
C LYS A 32 10.38 -1.50 7.40
N LYS A 33 10.28 -2.58 6.62
CA LYS A 33 11.45 -3.38 6.27
C LYS A 33 12.51 -2.61 5.48
N CYS A 34 12.10 -1.73 4.56
CA CYS A 34 13.04 -0.86 3.84
C CYS A 34 13.76 0.08 4.81
N MET A 35 13.03 0.69 5.75
CA MET A 35 13.60 1.58 6.76
C MET A 35 14.56 0.85 7.70
N ASP A 36 14.17 -0.32 8.19
CA ASP A 36 15.02 -1.17 9.04
C ASP A 36 16.30 -1.60 8.29
N ALA A 37 16.21 -1.89 6.99
CA ALA A 37 17.37 -2.19 6.16
C ALA A 37 18.27 -0.97 5.92
N GLU A 38 17.69 0.20 5.64
CA GLU A 38 18.44 1.47 5.48
C GLU A 38 19.16 1.88 6.77
N LEU A 39 18.57 1.60 7.92
CA LEU A 39 19.17 1.84 9.23
C LEU A 39 20.23 0.79 9.60
N GLY A 40 20.46 -0.22 8.76
CA GLY A 40 21.39 -1.32 9.03
C GLY A 40 20.92 -2.32 10.09
N VAL A 41 19.64 -2.25 10.49
CA VAL A 41 19.03 -3.17 11.46
C VAL A 41 18.78 -4.54 10.83
N LEU A 42 18.44 -4.55 9.54
CA LEU A 42 18.21 -5.76 8.75
C LEU A 42 19.33 -5.92 7.71
N PRO A 43 20.09 -7.04 7.72
CA PRO A 43 21.11 -7.30 6.71
C PRO A 43 20.42 -7.66 5.39
N ILE A 44 20.14 -6.64 4.58
CA ILE A 44 19.58 -6.75 3.24
C ILE A 44 20.56 -6.12 2.27
N ASP A 45 20.84 -6.81 1.18
CA ASP A 45 21.69 -6.32 0.10
C ASP A 45 21.00 -5.18 -0.68
N ASP A 46 21.80 -4.29 -1.26
CA ASP A 46 21.29 -3.12 -1.98
C ASP A 46 20.36 -3.47 -3.15
N VAL A 47 20.56 -4.64 -3.77
CA VAL A 47 19.72 -5.11 -4.88
C VAL A 47 18.33 -5.47 -4.36
N THR A 48 18.24 -6.23 -3.26
CA THR A 48 16.98 -6.56 -2.60
C THR A 48 16.30 -5.31 -2.04
N LEU A 49 17.03 -4.40 -1.41
CA LEU A 49 16.48 -3.13 -0.93
C LEU A 49 15.91 -2.30 -2.09
N GLY A 50 16.60 -2.25 -3.23
CA GLY A 50 16.12 -1.60 -4.45
C GLY A 50 14.83 -2.23 -4.99
N ARG A 51 14.69 -3.56 -4.95
CA ARG A 51 13.45 -4.26 -5.31
C ARG A 51 12.31 -3.91 -4.36
N MET A 52 12.56 -3.94 -3.05
CA MET A 52 11.54 -3.63 -2.05
C MET A 52 11.04 -2.19 -2.17
N LYS A 53 11.92 -1.23 -2.46
CA LYS A 53 11.53 0.17 -2.73
C LYS A 53 10.62 0.28 -3.95
N ARG A 54 10.90 -0.47 -5.02
CA ARG A 54 10.03 -0.53 -6.21
C ARG A 54 8.69 -1.17 -5.89
N GLU A 55 8.67 -2.27 -5.15
CA GLU A 55 7.42 -2.92 -4.72
C GLU A 55 6.57 -2.00 -3.84
N LYS A 56 7.19 -1.28 -2.89
CA LYS A 56 6.53 -0.24 -2.10
C LYS A 56 5.93 0.83 -3.00
N LEU A 57 6.68 1.31 -4.01
CA LEU A 57 6.19 2.31 -4.96
C LEU A 57 5.00 1.79 -5.78
N LEU A 58 5.06 0.56 -6.27
CA LEU A 58 3.97 -0.08 -7.02
C LEU A 58 2.72 -0.27 -6.15
N ALA A 59 2.89 -0.71 -4.90
CA ALA A 59 1.79 -0.84 -3.95
C ALA A 59 1.13 0.51 -3.67
N LYS A 60 1.92 1.58 -3.51
CA LYS A 60 1.39 2.94 -3.37
C LYS A 60 0.64 3.39 -4.62
N GLN A 61 1.17 3.16 -5.82
CA GLN A 61 0.49 3.50 -7.07
C GLN A 61 -0.83 2.75 -7.24
N ARG A 62 -0.87 1.47 -6.83
CA ARG A 62 -2.11 0.68 -6.82
C ARG A 62 -3.12 1.20 -5.80
N LEU A 63 -2.69 1.56 -4.59
CA LEU A 63 -3.56 2.19 -3.58
C LEU A 63 -4.16 3.49 -4.11
N LEU A 64 -3.36 4.33 -4.78
CA LEU A 64 -3.84 5.56 -5.40
C LEU A 64 -4.84 5.28 -6.52
N ARG A 65 -4.55 4.32 -7.42
CA ARG A 65 -5.52 3.93 -8.45
C ARG A 65 -6.80 3.36 -7.87
N MET A 66 -6.73 2.50 -6.86
CA MET A 66 -7.91 1.97 -6.16
C MET A 66 -8.67 3.07 -5.44
N TYR A 67 -7.99 4.14 -5.04
CA TYR A 67 -8.61 5.32 -4.45
C TYR A 67 -9.32 6.19 -5.49
N GLU A 68 -8.65 6.48 -6.60
CA GLU A 68 -9.18 7.29 -7.72
C GLU A 68 -10.28 6.56 -8.50
N THR A 69 -10.18 5.23 -8.61
CA THR A 69 -11.20 4.42 -9.25
C THR A 69 -12.36 4.29 -8.26
N PRO A 70 -13.55 4.83 -8.54
CA PRO A 70 -14.72 4.49 -7.75
C PRO A 70 -14.92 2.98 -7.82
N LEU A 71 -15.11 2.33 -6.67
CA LEU A 71 -15.46 0.91 -6.60
C LEU A 71 -16.48 0.64 -7.70
N PRO A 72 -16.24 -0.30 -8.64
CA PRO A 72 -17.27 -0.66 -9.59
C PRO A 72 -18.47 -1.03 -8.74
N THR A 73 -19.52 -0.22 -8.85
CA THR A 73 -20.80 -0.58 -8.27
C THR A 73 -21.12 -1.87 -9.00
N THR A 74 -21.03 -3.00 -8.31
CA THR A 74 -21.51 -4.28 -8.80
C THR A 74 -23.02 -4.15 -8.91
N SER A 75 -23.46 -3.37 -9.89
CA SER A 75 -24.80 -3.35 -10.40
C SER A 75 -24.95 -4.71 -11.07
N ALA A 76 -25.68 -5.56 -10.35
CA ALA A 76 -26.46 -6.65 -10.88
C ALA A 76 -26.60 -6.60 -12.40
N THR A 77 -26.13 -7.63 -13.08
CA THR A 77 -26.62 -7.97 -14.41
C THR A 77 -26.83 -9.48 -14.41
N LEU A 78 -28.10 -9.80 -14.13
CA LEU A 78 -28.91 -10.94 -14.56
C LEU A 78 -28.31 -12.35 -14.46
#